data_AF-A0A5B7YAK0-F1
#
_entry.id   AF-A0A5B7YAK0-F1
#
_cell.length_a   1.000
_cell.length_b   1.000
_cell.length_c   1.000
_cell.angle_alpha   90.00
_cell.angle_beta   90.00
_cell.angle_gamma   90.00
#
_symmetry.space_group_name_H-M   'P 1'
#
loop_
_entity.id
_entity.type
_entity.pdbx_description
1 polymer ?
#
loop_
_entity_poly.entity_id
_entity_poly.type
_entity_poly.pdbx_seq_one_letter_code
_entity_poly.pdbx_strand_id
1 'polypeptide(L)'
;MFMTEEELTMKLTVLMTAIGMSFVFGTAQGQEVYKIEKEDGTVVYTDTPSKQSEPVTFKAQTSNVAESLPVVSPKPVSPKENASKKQKKPAPDYRISVSHPKPEATVRNNNGAMTVKASSQPESSGTYQLTMDGKIVKNSATGEFTLTGVNRGAHTFTIQLLDKSGKTLASSKEQTFYMHQASALINTQNSQ
;
A
#
# COMPACT_ATOMS: atom_id res chain seq x y z
N MET A 1 -47.18 45.12 39.33
CA MET A 1 -46.12 44.50 40.13
C MET A 1 -45.92 43.09 39.59
N PHE A 2 -44.71 42.54 39.71
CA PHE A 2 -44.24 41.26 39.16
C PHE A 2 -43.83 41.34 37.69
N MET A 3 -42.63 40.97 37.29
CA MET A 3 -41.31 40.87 37.92
C MET A 3 -40.38 40.65 36.72
N THR A 4 -39.27 41.37 36.70
CA THR A 4 -38.31 41.46 35.59
C THR A 4 -37.66 40.11 35.26
N GLU A 5 -37.28 39.95 33.99
CA GLU A 5 -36.82 38.73 33.29
C GLU A 5 -35.48 38.14 33.79
N GLU A 6 -35.18 38.19 35.08
CA GLU A 6 -33.95 37.64 35.68
C GLU A 6 -34.16 36.31 36.44
N GLU A 7 -35.40 35.86 36.65
CA GLU A 7 -35.69 34.60 37.36
C GLU A 7 -35.76 33.36 36.44
N LEU A 8 -35.64 33.52 35.12
CA LEU A 8 -35.73 32.39 34.17
C LEU A 8 -34.36 31.74 33.87
N THR A 9 -33.26 32.43 34.12
CA THR A 9 -31.90 31.94 33.76
C THR A 9 -31.29 31.04 34.83
N MET A 10 -31.88 30.95 36.02
CA MET A 10 -31.30 30.21 37.16
C MET A 10 -31.98 28.85 37.47
N LYS A 11 -33.05 28.47 36.74
CA LYS A 11 -33.72 27.17 36.91
C LYS A 11 -33.55 26.21 35.72
N LEU A 12 -33.01 26.67 34.59
CA LEU A 12 -32.61 25.78 33.50
C LEU A 12 -31.14 25.33 33.60
N THR A 13 -30.34 26.01 34.42
CA THR A 13 -28.92 25.71 34.66
C THR A 13 -28.71 24.53 35.65
N VAL A 14 -29.79 23.99 36.26
CA VAL A 14 -29.71 22.92 37.28
C VAL A 14 -30.25 21.56 36.77
N LEU A 15 -30.57 21.42 35.47
CA LEU A 15 -30.99 20.14 34.88
C LEU A 15 -30.14 19.68 33.68
N MET A 16 -28.90 20.18 33.55
CA MET A 16 -27.93 19.75 32.51
C MET A 16 -26.50 19.60 33.08
N THR A 17 -26.37 19.32 34.37
CA THR A 17 -25.14 18.83 35.00
C THR A 17 -25.26 17.34 35.29
N ALA A 18 -25.25 16.54 34.23
CA ALA A 18 -24.94 15.11 34.24
C ALA A 18 -24.65 14.70 32.79
N ILE A 19 -23.62 13.87 32.56
CA ILE A 19 -22.97 13.57 31.27
C ILE A 19 -21.86 14.62 30.98
N GLY A 20 -20.79 14.68 31.75
CA GLY A 20 -19.87 13.56 31.93
C GLY A 20 -18.95 13.46 30.71
N MET A 21 -17.98 14.38 30.65
CA MET A 21 -16.81 14.36 29.78
C MET A 21 -16.23 12.95 29.68
N SER A 22 -16.29 12.33 28.50
CA SER A 22 -15.60 11.06 28.22
C SER A 22 -15.01 11.14 26.82
N PHE A 23 -13.84 11.77 26.74
CA PHE A 23 -12.95 11.69 25.60
C PHE A 23 -12.28 10.30 25.64
N VAL A 24 -12.88 9.32 24.96
CA VAL A 24 -12.30 7.97 24.88
C VAL A 24 -11.19 8.00 23.82
N PHE A 25 -9.95 8.08 24.29
CA PHE A 25 -8.76 7.80 23.49
C PHE A 25 -8.81 6.35 22.99
N GLY A 26 -8.97 6.14 21.68
CA GLY A 26 -8.77 4.84 21.06
C GLY A 26 -7.28 4.51 21.03
N THR A 27 -6.83 3.62 21.91
CA THR A 27 -5.50 3.02 21.84
C THR A 27 -5.43 2.08 20.64
N ALA A 28 -4.54 2.36 19.69
CA ALA A 28 -4.17 1.41 18.65
C ALA A 28 -3.45 0.22 19.32
N GLN A 29 -4.16 -0.89 19.49
CA GLN A 29 -3.59 -2.16 19.90
C GLN A 29 -2.85 -2.76 18.69
N GLY A 30 -1.53 -2.89 18.79
CA GLY A 30 -0.75 -3.65 17.81
C GLY A 30 -1.25 -5.09 17.76
N GLN A 31 -1.51 -5.63 16.57
CA GLN A 31 -1.82 -7.05 16.41
C GLN A 31 -0.55 -7.85 16.74
N GLU A 32 -0.54 -8.44 17.94
CA GLU A 32 0.49 -9.38 18.36
C GLU A 32 0.22 -10.74 17.70
N VAL A 33 1.14 -11.15 16.83
CA VAL A 33 1.10 -12.46 16.16
C VAL A 33 1.92 -13.45 16.99
N TYR A 34 1.26 -14.49 17.49
CA TYR A 34 1.89 -15.50 18.34
C TYR A 34 2.36 -16.70 17.51
N LYS A 35 3.64 -17.09 17.71
CA LYS A 35 4.29 -18.22 17.05
C LYS A 35 4.26 -19.42 17.99
N ILE A 36 3.68 -20.55 17.55
CA ILE A 36 3.78 -21.82 18.27
C ILE A 36 4.71 -22.74 17.48
N GLU A 37 5.80 -23.16 18.09
CA GLU A 37 6.67 -24.22 17.59
C GLU A 37 6.20 -25.55 18.19
N LYS A 38 5.79 -26.49 17.34
CA LYS A 38 5.49 -27.86 17.77
C LYS A 38 6.76 -28.72 17.70
N GLU A 39 6.80 -29.81 18.45
CA GLU A 39 7.94 -30.75 18.48
C GLU A 39 8.26 -31.44 17.13
N ASP A 40 7.43 -31.24 16.09
CA ASP A 40 7.70 -31.68 14.70
C ASP A 40 8.33 -30.59 13.81
N GLY A 41 8.60 -29.40 14.35
CA GLY A 41 9.24 -28.29 13.63
C GLY A 41 8.30 -27.49 12.72
N THR A 42 6.99 -27.74 12.73
CA THR A 42 6.02 -26.96 11.95
C THR A 42 5.55 -25.72 12.72
N VAL A 43 5.70 -24.54 12.12
CA VAL A 43 5.25 -23.26 12.70
C VAL A 43 3.84 -22.94 12.22
N VAL A 44 2.90 -22.76 13.15
CA VAL A 44 1.51 -22.38 12.86
C VAL A 44 1.17 -21.09 13.63
N TYR A 45 0.56 -20.13 12.92
CA TYR A 45 0.07 -18.87 13.48
C TYR A 45 -1.46 -18.96 13.67
N THR A 46 -1.97 -18.58 14.84
CA THR A 46 -3.42 -18.64 15.16
C THR A 46 -3.87 -17.45 16.02
N ASP A 47 -5.05 -16.92 15.74
CA ASP A 47 -5.67 -15.74 16.38
C ASP A 47 -6.77 -16.11 17.42
N THR A 48 -6.66 -17.26 18.10
CA THR A 48 -7.63 -17.66 19.15
C THR A 48 -6.94 -18.18 20.43
N PRO A 49 -7.29 -17.68 21.63
CA PRO A 49 -6.64 -18.06 22.88
C PRO A 49 -7.18 -19.38 23.46
N SER A 50 -6.32 -20.20 24.07
CA SER A 50 -6.73 -21.39 24.86
C SER A 50 -5.96 -21.55 26.18
N LYS A 51 -6.54 -22.33 27.11
CA LYS A 51 -6.61 -22.14 28.58
C LYS A 51 -5.43 -22.65 29.44
N GLN A 52 -4.16 -22.52 29.07
CA GLN A 52 -3.07 -22.98 29.96
C GLN A 52 -1.93 -21.96 30.10
N SER A 53 -2.17 -20.98 30.97
CA SER A 53 -1.14 -20.07 31.51
C SER A 53 -0.91 -20.44 32.97
N GLU A 54 0.35 -20.50 33.40
CA GLU A 54 0.75 -20.13 34.75
C GLU A 54 2.07 -19.33 34.75
N PRO A 55 2.25 -18.40 35.71
CA PRO A 55 2.95 -17.14 35.52
C PRO A 55 4.43 -17.20 35.92
N VAL A 56 5.27 -16.37 35.29
CA VAL A 56 6.66 -16.19 35.75
C VAL A 56 6.93 -14.72 36.13
N THR A 57 7.26 -14.56 37.40
CA THR A 57 7.55 -13.33 38.12
C THR A 57 8.79 -12.60 37.59
N PHE A 58 8.65 -11.30 37.31
CA PHE A 58 9.79 -10.42 37.08
C PHE A 58 10.41 -9.97 38.40
N LYS A 59 11.69 -10.27 38.62
CA LYS A 59 12.55 -9.43 39.47
C LYS A 59 13.63 -8.81 38.60
N ALA A 60 13.46 -7.51 38.34
CA ALA A 60 14.48 -6.65 37.79
C ALA A 60 15.67 -6.59 38.76
N GLN A 61 16.89 -6.64 38.24
CA GLN A 61 17.93 -5.66 38.57
C GLN A 61 19.13 -5.85 37.64
N THR A 62 19.70 -4.71 37.28
CA THR A 62 20.38 -4.39 36.03
C THR A 62 21.90 -4.54 36.09
N SER A 63 22.46 -4.75 34.90
CA SER A 63 23.82 -4.44 34.45
C SER A 63 24.94 -5.41 34.86
N ASN A 64 25.52 -6.08 33.86
CA ASN A 64 26.96 -6.27 33.78
C ASN A 64 27.39 -6.58 32.34
N VAL A 65 28.46 -5.88 31.93
CA VAL A 65 29.21 -6.05 30.69
C VAL A 65 30.01 -7.37 30.75
N ALA A 66 30.09 -8.10 29.63
CA ALA A 66 31.14 -9.09 29.34
C ALA A 66 31.15 -9.35 27.82
N GLU A 67 32.18 -8.91 27.09
CA GLU A 67 33.40 -9.66 26.71
C GLU A 67 33.19 -10.67 25.57
N SER A 68 33.84 -10.37 24.44
CA SER A 68 33.79 -11.12 23.19
C SER A 68 34.50 -12.48 23.30
N LEU A 69 33.79 -13.54 22.89
CA LEU A 69 34.28 -14.92 22.75
C LEU A 69 34.10 -15.43 21.31
N PRO A 70 34.84 -16.47 20.88
CA PRO A 70 35.55 -16.49 19.61
C PRO A 70 34.69 -16.79 18.38
N VAL A 71 35.10 -16.21 17.25
CA VAL A 71 34.58 -16.52 15.91
C VAL A 71 34.76 -18.01 15.63
N VAL A 72 33.66 -18.76 15.69
CA VAL A 72 33.56 -20.07 15.06
C VAL A 72 32.96 -19.84 13.68
N SER A 73 33.81 -19.93 12.66
CA SER A 73 33.41 -19.88 11.26
C SER A 73 32.35 -20.95 10.96
N PRO A 74 31.15 -20.59 10.46
CA PRO A 74 30.13 -21.57 10.15
C PRO A 74 30.57 -22.43 8.96
N LYS A 75 30.63 -23.75 9.21
CA LYS A 75 30.81 -24.79 8.18
C LYS A 75 29.57 -24.77 7.25
N PRO A 76 29.73 -24.87 5.92
CA PRO A 76 28.62 -24.80 5.00
C PRO A 76 27.75 -26.05 5.16
N VAL A 77 26.53 -25.87 5.68
CA VAL A 77 25.49 -26.89 5.68
C VAL A 77 24.86 -26.94 4.29
N SER A 78 25.22 -27.97 3.53
CA SER A 78 24.56 -28.32 2.26
C SER A 78 23.13 -28.79 2.52
N PRO A 79 22.10 -28.18 1.92
CA PRO A 79 20.76 -28.75 1.93
C PRO A 79 20.71 -29.97 1.01
N LYS A 80 20.53 -31.16 1.58
CA LYS A 80 20.09 -32.35 0.84
C LYS A 80 18.56 -32.24 0.68
N GLU A 81 18.13 -31.58 -0.39
CA GLU A 81 16.75 -31.65 -0.86
C GLU A 81 16.73 -32.45 -2.16
N ASN A 82 16.40 -33.75 -2.04
CA ASN A 82 15.92 -34.55 -3.16
C ASN A 82 14.45 -34.18 -3.43
N ALA A 83 14.23 -32.98 -3.93
CA ALA A 83 13.04 -32.65 -4.70
C ALA A 83 13.43 -32.80 -6.17
N SER A 84 12.68 -33.62 -6.91
CA SER A 84 12.83 -33.80 -8.36
C SER A 84 13.09 -32.46 -9.04
N LYS A 85 14.34 -32.25 -9.49
CA LYS A 85 14.70 -31.16 -10.39
C LYS A 85 13.99 -31.40 -11.71
N LYS A 86 12.70 -31.05 -11.79
CA LYS A 86 12.18 -30.51 -13.05
C LYS A 86 13.03 -29.29 -13.30
N GLN A 87 13.98 -29.44 -14.22
CA GLN A 87 14.84 -28.38 -14.70
C GLN A 87 13.93 -27.26 -15.21
N LYS A 88 13.56 -26.34 -14.31
CA LYS A 88 12.74 -25.17 -14.63
C LYS A 88 13.65 -24.35 -15.52
N LYS A 89 13.35 -24.38 -16.82
CA LYS A 89 14.05 -23.57 -17.82
C LYS A 89 14.18 -22.15 -17.24
N PRO A 90 15.36 -21.50 -17.34
CA PRO A 90 15.53 -20.14 -16.81
C PRO A 90 14.39 -19.27 -17.33
N ALA A 91 13.66 -18.63 -16.42
CA ALA A 91 12.64 -17.67 -16.83
C ALA A 91 13.37 -16.53 -17.57
N PRO A 92 12.83 -16.05 -18.70
CA PRO A 92 13.42 -14.90 -19.38
C PRO A 92 13.44 -13.68 -18.46
N ASP A 93 14.51 -12.90 -18.53
CA ASP A 93 14.62 -11.59 -17.87
C ASP A 93 13.77 -10.58 -18.65
N TYR A 94 12.60 -10.23 -18.11
CA TYR A 94 11.69 -9.28 -18.73
C TYR A 94 12.04 -7.85 -18.32
N ARG A 95 12.03 -6.94 -19.30
CA ARG A 95 12.18 -5.50 -19.07
C ARG A 95 11.05 -4.74 -19.73
N ILE A 96 10.49 -3.76 -19.03
CA ILE A 96 9.40 -2.92 -19.54
C ILE A 96 9.97 -1.57 -19.94
N SER A 97 9.63 -1.13 -21.16
CA SER A 97 9.94 0.20 -21.67
C SER A 97 8.65 0.96 -21.95
N VAL A 98 8.52 2.15 -21.39
CA VAL A 98 7.38 3.04 -21.64
C VAL A 98 7.75 3.96 -22.81
N SER A 99 6.98 3.88 -23.90
CA SER A 99 7.21 4.69 -25.11
C SER A 99 6.38 5.96 -25.11
N HIS A 100 5.23 5.96 -24.42
CA HIS A 100 4.36 7.13 -24.30
C HIS A 100 3.57 7.09 -22.98
N PRO A 101 3.38 8.22 -22.28
CA PRO A 101 4.07 9.50 -22.46
C PRO A 101 5.58 9.38 -22.22
N LYS A 102 6.35 10.39 -22.64
CA LYS A 102 7.74 10.54 -22.16
C LYS A 102 7.74 10.96 -20.68
N PRO A 103 8.84 10.73 -19.93
CA PRO A 103 8.99 11.28 -18.59
C PRO A 103 8.71 12.78 -18.57
N GLU A 104 7.92 13.22 -17.59
CA GLU A 104 7.56 14.63 -17.36
C GLU A 104 6.81 15.29 -18.53
N ALA A 105 6.24 14.50 -19.44
CA ALA A 105 5.49 15.05 -20.56
C ALA A 105 4.24 15.78 -20.09
N THR A 106 3.92 16.88 -20.77
CA THR A 106 2.66 17.59 -20.60
C THR A 106 1.65 17.12 -21.63
N VAL A 107 0.50 16.63 -21.17
CA VAL A 107 -0.64 16.23 -22.00
C VAL A 107 -1.75 17.23 -21.83
N ARG A 108 -2.24 17.80 -22.94
CA ARG A 108 -3.30 18.81 -22.92
C ARG A 108 -4.58 18.22 -23.50
N ASN A 109 -5.54 17.92 -22.64
CA ASN A 109 -6.83 17.37 -23.05
C ASN A 109 -7.93 17.74 -22.06
N ASN A 110 -8.94 18.48 -22.51
CA ASN A 110 -10.01 18.99 -21.64
C ASN A 110 -10.89 17.89 -21.02
N ASN A 111 -10.94 16.71 -21.64
CA ASN A 111 -11.69 15.55 -21.15
C ASN A 111 -10.82 14.60 -20.30
N GLY A 112 -9.56 14.96 -20.03
CA GLY A 112 -8.62 14.09 -19.35
C GLY A 112 -8.32 12.80 -20.13
N ALA A 113 -8.43 12.83 -21.45
CA ALA A 113 -8.13 11.69 -22.30
C ALA A 113 -6.64 11.61 -22.61
N MET A 114 -6.06 10.42 -22.44
CA MET A 114 -4.65 10.16 -22.64
C MET A 114 -4.39 8.68 -22.94
N THR A 115 -3.33 8.40 -23.67
CA THR A 115 -2.86 7.04 -23.91
C THR A 115 -1.53 6.80 -23.19
N VAL A 116 -1.36 5.61 -22.64
CA VAL A 116 -0.07 5.11 -22.15
C VAL A 116 0.31 3.90 -23.00
N LYS A 117 1.55 3.85 -23.46
CA LYS A 117 2.09 2.76 -24.29
C LYS A 117 3.37 2.22 -23.67
N ALA A 118 3.41 0.92 -23.48
CA ALA A 118 4.58 0.20 -23.04
C ALA A 118 4.76 -1.10 -23.81
N SER A 119 6.00 -1.56 -23.85
CA SER A 119 6.38 -2.85 -24.42
C SER A 119 7.32 -3.58 -23.47
N SER A 120 7.35 -4.91 -23.59
CA SER A 120 8.29 -5.75 -22.87
C SER A 120 9.32 -6.37 -23.82
N GLN A 121 10.54 -6.53 -23.32
CA GLN A 121 11.60 -7.27 -23.97
C GLN A 121 12.10 -8.38 -23.03
N PRO A 122 12.13 -9.66 -23.47
CA PRO A 122 11.52 -10.16 -24.70
C PRO A 122 9.99 -10.01 -24.67
N GLU A 123 9.36 -10.12 -25.84
CA GLU A 123 7.91 -10.06 -25.95
C GLU A 123 7.25 -11.15 -25.07
N SER A 124 6.16 -10.77 -24.41
CA SER A 124 5.45 -11.62 -23.47
C SER A 124 3.97 -11.73 -23.82
N SER A 125 3.39 -12.90 -23.57
CA SER A 125 1.94 -13.12 -23.57
C SER A 125 1.29 -12.81 -22.21
N GLY A 126 2.05 -12.20 -21.30
CA GLY A 126 1.56 -11.73 -20.00
C GLY A 126 0.58 -10.55 -20.13
N THR A 127 0.01 -10.17 -18.99
CA THR A 127 -0.90 -9.01 -18.91
C THR A 127 -0.17 -7.81 -18.34
N TYR A 128 -0.21 -6.68 -19.02
CA TYR A 128 0.27 -5.42 -18.49
C TYR A 128 -0.78 -4.81 -17.55
N GLN A 129 -0.35 -4.34 -16.40
CA GLN A 129 -1.17 -3.65 -15.41
C GLN A 129 -0.62 -2.24 -15.22
N LEU A 130 -1.48 -1.25 -15.40
CA LEU A 130 -1.20 0.16 -15.17
C LEU A 130 -1.69 0.55 -13.78
N THR A 131 -0.76 1.07 -12.98
CA THR A 131 -1.04 1.71 -11.69
C THR A 131 -0.78 3.20 -11.85
N MET A 132 -1.72 4.04 -11.43
CA MET A 132 -1.60 5.50 -11.43
C MET A 132 -1.91 6.03 -10.03
N ASP A 133 -1.09 6.93 -9.52
CA ASP A 133 -1.20 7.52 -8.18
C ASP A 133 -1.41 6.46 -7.08
N GLY A 134 -0.68 5.34 -7.19
CA GLY A 134 -0.75 4.21 -6.27
C GLY A 134 -1.99 3.31 -6.41
N LYS A 135 -2.87 3.55 -7.39
CA LYS A 135 -4.09 2.76 -7.62
C LYS A 135 -4.02 2.03 -8.97
N ILE A 136 -4.43 0.77 -8.99
CA ILE A 136 -4.57 0.02 -10.24
C ILE A 136 -5.73 0.62 -11.03
N VAL A 137 -5.45 1.08 -12.25
CA VAL A 137 -6.44 1.74 -13.11
C VAL A 137 -6.94 0.81 -14.20
N LYS A 138 -6.02 0.08 -14.86
CA LYS A 138 -6.37 -0.70 -16.05
C LYS A 138 -5.39 -1.84 -16.30
N ASN A 139 -5.90 -2.92 -16.90
CA ASN A 139 -5.09 -4.02 -17.42
C ASN A 139 -5.21 -4.08 -18.95
N SER A 140 -4.16 -4.52 -19.63
CA SER A 140 -4.09 -4.63 -21.09
C SER A 140 -3.17 -5.78 -21.50
N ALA A 141 -3.53 -6.54 -22.54
CA ALA A 141 -2.68 -7.58 -23.08
C ALA A 141 -1.58 -7.02 -24.01
N THR A 142 -1.81 -5.86 -24.63
CA THR A 142 -0.91 -5.29 -25.64
C THR A 142 0.08 -4.28 -25.06
N GLY A 143 -0.16 -3.80 -23.83
CA GLY A 143 0.62 -2.71 -23.22
C GLY A 143 0.17 -1.31 -23.66
N GLU A 144 -0.96 -1.20 -24.37
CA GLU A 144 -1.62 0.07 -24.66
C GLU A 144 -2.82 0.29 -23.74
N PHE A 145 -2.89 1.48 -23.14
CA PHE A 145 -3.92 1.87 -22.18
C PHE A 145 -4.50 3.22 -22.58
N THR A 146 -5.78 3.25 -22.97
CA THR A 146 -6.53 4.49 -23.13
C THR A 146 -7.23 4.84 -21.83
N LEU A 147 -6.95 6.05 -21.33
CA LEU A 147 -7.49 6.63 -20.12
C LEU A 147 -8.40 7.80 -20.48
N THR A 148 -9.40 8.02 -19.65
CA THR A 148 -10.35 9.14 -19.75
C THR A 148 -10.64 9.67 -18.34
N GLY A 149 -10.99 10.95 -18.23
CA GLY A 149 -11.31 11.55 -16.93
C GLY A 149 -10.11 11.70 -15.99
N VAL A 150 -8.87 11.65 -16.52
CA VAL A 150 -7.68 11.98 -15.73
C VAL A 150 -7.74 13.47 -15.35
N ASN A 151 -7.69 13.76 -14.07
CA ASN A 151 -7.76 15.13 -13.57
C ASN A 151 -6.57 15.97 -14.03
N ARG A 152 -6.69 17.29 -13.95
CA ARG A 152 -5.56 18.19 -14.20
C ARG A 152 -4.52 18.05 -13.08
N GLY A 153 -3.24 18.28 -13.42
CA GLY A 153 -2.14 18.28 -12.47
C GLY A 153 -1.08 17.21 -12.76
N ALA A 154 -0.21 16.97 -11.78
CA ALA A 154 0.82 15.95 -11.86
C ALA A 154 0.25 14.59 -11.45
N HIS A 155 0.60 13.56 -12.22
CA HIS A 155 0.21 12.18 -11.98
C HIS A 155 1.43 11.28 -12.13
N THR A 156 1.57 10.31 -11.23
CA THR A 156 2.61 9.28 -11.32
C THR A 156 2.00 7.98 -11.79
N PHE A 157 2.76 7.19 -12.55
CA PHE A 157 2.33 5.87 -12.97
C PHE A 157 3.47 4.87 -13.06
N THR A 158 3.11 3.60 -12.91
CA THR A 158 3.97 2.44 -13.11
C THR A 158 3.23 1.38 -13.92
N ILE A 159 3.97 0.59 -14.69
CA ILE A 159 3.43 -0.53 -15.46
C ILE A 159 4.13 -1.80 -15.02
N GLN A 160 3.32 -2.79 -14.67
CA GLN A 160 3.78 -4.12 -14.30
C GLN A 160 3.38 -5.12 -15.38
N LEU A 161 4.25 -6.08 -15.67
CA LEU A 161 3.94 -7.22 -16.52
C LEU A 161 3.64 -8.41 -15.61
N LEU A 162 2.45 -8.98 -15.73
CA LEU A 162 1.98 -10.09 -14.91
C LEU A 162 1.95 -11.38 -15.75
N ASP A 163 2.31 -12.50 -15.13
CA ASP A 163 2.10 -13.84 -15.67
C ASP A 163 0.60 -14.23 -15.64
N LYS A 164 0.24 -15.34 -16.28
CA LYS A 164 -1.09 -15.95 -16.23
C LYS A 164 -1.57 -16.26 -14.81
N SER A 165 -0.65 -16.43 -13.88
CA SER A 165 -0.90 -16.63 -12.45
C SER A 165 -1.14 -15.33 -11.67
N GLY A 166 -0.98 -14.15 -12.30
CA GLY A 166 -1.03 -12.84 -11.65
C GLY A 166 0.29 -12.43 -10.98
N LYS A 167 1.34 -13.25 -11.07
CA LYS A 167 2.67 -12.91 -10.53
C LYS A 167 3.35 -11.84 -11.38
N THR A 168 3.90 -10.80 -10.76
CA THR A 168 4.73 -9.80 -11.44
C THR A 168 6.02 -10.41 -11.98
N LEU A 169 6.20 -10.30 -13.30
CA LEU A 169 7.37 -10.71 -14.08
C LEU A 169 8.39 -9.58 -14.20
N ALA A 170 7.91 -8.35 -14.38
CA ALA A 170 8.73 -7.14 -14.48
C ALA A 170 7.92 -5.89 -14.10
N SER A 171 8.61 -4.81 -13.77
CA SER A 171 8.02 -3.50 -13.52
C SER A 171 8.81 -2.42 -14.26
N SER A 172 8.11 -1.40 -14.78
CA SER A 172 8.73 -0.18 -15.25
C SER A 172 9.24 0.65 -14.07
N LYS A 173 10.08 1.64 -14.38
CA LYS A 173 10.31 2.76 -13.45
C LYS A 173 9.02 3.55 -13.27
N GLU A 174 8.89 4.18 -12.11
CA GLU A 174 7.85 5.18 -11.89
C GLU A 174 8.12 6.41 -12.76
N GLN A 175 7.07 6.93 -13.38
CA GLN A 175 7.15 8.07 -14.26
C GLN A 175 6.03 9.06 -13.97
N THR A 176 6.35 10.34 -14.07
CA THR A 176 5.39 11.43 -13.91
C THR A 176 4.95 11.99 -15.27
N PHE A 177 3.70 12.40 -15.39
CA PHE A 177 3.22 13.27 -16.47
C PHE A 177 2.34 14.37 -15.89
N TYR A 178 2.10 15.41 -16.68
CA TYR A 178 1.28 16.56 -16.29
C TYR A 178 0.07 16.69 -17.21
N MET A 179 -1.13 16.63 -16.64
CA MET A 179 -2.38 16.83 -17.38
C MET A 179 -2.82 18.28 -17.30
N HIS A 180 -3.00 18.91 -18.46
CA HIS A 180 -3.50 20.27 -18.62
C HIS A 180 -4.90 20.25 -19.22
N GLN A 181 -5.83 20.90 -18.53
CA GLN A 181 -7.21 21.10 -18.99
C GLN A 181 -7.50 22.60 -19.08
N ALA A 182 -8.22 23.03 -20.10
CA ALA A 182 -8.73 24.39 -20.17
C ALA A 182 -9.75 24.63 -19.05
N SER A 183 -9.77 25.84 -18.50
CA SER A 183 -10.79 26.22 -17.53
C SER A 183 -12.14 26.34 -18.23
N ALA A 184 -13.19 25.79 -17.62
CA ALA A 184 -14.57 25.96 -18.07
C ALA A 184 -15.02 27.43 -18.08
N LEU A 185 -14.30 28.32 -17.38
CA LEU A 185 -14.58 29.75 -17.34
C LEU A 185 -14.00 30.55 -18.52
N ILE A 186 -13.18 29.92 -19.38
CA ILE A 186 -12.68 30.55 -20.60
C ILE A 186 -13.69 30.24 -21.71
N ASN A 187 -14.86 30.87 -21.64
CA ASN A 187 -15.75 30.99 -22.79
C ASN A 187 -15.49 32.36 -23.41
N THR A 188 -14.78 32.41 -24.54
CA THR A 188 -14.63 33.64 -25.32
C THR A 188 -16.00 34.00 -25.90
N GLN A 189 -16.76 34.81 -25.16
CA GLN A 189 -17.94 35.51 -25.65
C GLN A 189 -17.51 36.54 -26.70
N ASN A 190 -17.05 36.06 -27.86
CA ASN A 190 -16.81 36.84 -29.07
C ASN A 190 -17.41 36.05 -30.24
N SER A 191 -18.73 35.95 -30.25
CA SER A 191 -19.50 35.88 -31.48
C SER A 191 -20.07 37.28 -31.69
N GLN A 192 -19.41 38.06 -32.55
CA GLN A 192 -20.01 39.20 -33.22
C GLN A 192 -20.78 38.68 -34.44
#